data_AF-A0A5J9SQD5-F1
#
_entry.id   AF-A0A5J9SQD5-F1
#
_cell.length_a   1.000
_cell.length_b   1.000
_cell.length_c   1.000
_cell.angle_alpha   90.00
_cell.angle_beta   90.00
_cell.angle_gamma   90.00
#
_symmetry.space_group_name_H-M   'P 1'
#
loop_
_entity.id
_entity.type
_entity.pdbx_description
1 polymer ?
#
loop_
_entity_poly.entity_id
_entity_poly.type
_entity_poly.pdbx_seq_one_letter_code
_entity_poly.pdbx_strand_id
1 'polypeptide(L)'
;MRTILLFVAGAIAIYLAATPTTAIPIPANIDDPLVQDLGSWAVIEHVKQANDGIKFNKVVSGVQTFPGLGYNFDLIIDALNRDGKHGKYEAKN
;
A
#
# COMPACT_ATOMS: atom_id res chain seq x y z
N MET A 1 19.90 6.88 3.97
CA MET A 1 19.99 5.66 3.13
C MET A 1 18.57 5.15 2.95
N ARG A 2 18.02 5.23 1.73
CA ARG A 2 16.64 4.83 1.43
C ARG A 2 16.67 3.34 1.08
N THR A 3 16.59 2.48 2.08
CA THR A 3 16.54 1.04 1.86
C THR A 3 15.12 0.68 1.41
N ILE A 4 14.94 0.52 0.11
CA ILE A 4 13.71 0.00 -0.50
C ILE A 4 13.81 -1.52 -0.42
N LEU A 5 12.97 -2.14 0.40
CA LEU A 5 12.81 -3.59 0.44
C LEU A 5 11.61 -3.94 -0.46
N LEU A 6 11.90 -4.49 -1.64
CA LEU A 6 10.91 -5.08 -2.54
C LEU A 6 10.66 -6.52 -2.10
N PHE A 7 9.46 -6.84 -1.60
CA PHE A 7 9.04 -8.22 -1.37
C PHE A 7 8.08 -8.63 -2.48
N VAL A 8 8.58 -9.43 -3.43
CA VAL A 8 7.78 -10.11 -4.45
C VAL A 8 7.43 -11.49 -3.89
N ALA A 9 6.16 -11.75 -3.62
CA ALA A 9 5.68 -13.08 -3.27
C ALA A 9 4.45 -13.45 -4.11
N GLY A 10 4.57 -14.51 -4.92
CA GLY A 10 3.46 -15.22 -5.56
C GLY A 10 3.45 -15.15 -7.09
N ALA A 11 4.10 -16.11 -7.76
CA ALA A 11 3.92 -16.33 -9.19
C ALA A 11 2.59 -17.07 -9.43
N ILE A 12 1.59 -16.38 -9.99
CA ILE A 12 0.42 -17.00 -10.60
C ILE A 12 0.43 -16.61 -12.08
N ALA A 13 0.80 -17.56 -12.93
CA ALA A 13 0.71 -17.41 -14.38
C ALA A 13 -0.75 -17.65 -14.80
N ILE A 14 -1.46 -16.56 -15.09
CA ILE A 14 -2.72 -16.61 -15.83
C ILE A 14 -2.56 -15.69 -17.04
N TYR A 15 -2.44 -16.28 -18.22
CA TYR A 15 -2.51 -15.56 -19.49
C TYR A 15 -3.96 -15.15 -19.74
N LEU A 16 -4.27 -13.89 -19.45
CA LEU A 16 -5.47 -13.20 -19.90
C LEU A 16 -5.04 -12.05 -20.81
N ALA A 17 -5.45 -12.09 -22.07
CA ALA A 17 -5.23 -11.01 -23.02
C ALA A 17 -6.01 -9.77 -22.54
N ALA A 18 -5.32 -8.81 -21.92
CA ALA A 18 -5.88 -7.55 -21.50
C ALA A 18 -5.53 -6.48 -22.54
N THR A 19 -6.55 -5.99 -23.24
CA THR A 19 -6.48 -4.69 -23.95
C THR A 19 -6.04 -3.62 -22.96
N PRO A 20 -5.08 -2.74 -23.27
CA PRO A 20 -4.68 -1.68 -22.34
C PRO A 20 -5.78 -0.63 -22.28
N THR A 21 -6.77 -0.84 -21.42
CA THR A 21 -7.42 0.29 -20.76
C THR A 21 -6.37 0.79 -19.78
N THR A 22 -5.55 1.75 -20.19
CA THR A 22 -4.69 2.48 -19.27
C THR A 22 -5.59 3.18 -18.27
N ALA A 23 -5.84 2.52 -17.14
CA ALA A 23 -6.50 3.14 -16.01
C ALA A 23 -5.60 4.29 -15.55
N ILE A 24 -6.18 5.49 -15.52
CA ILE A 24 -5.44 6.71 -15.17
C ILE A 24 -5.33 6.75 -13.63
N PRO A 25 -4.11 6.75 -13.06
CA PRO A 25 -3.94 6.93 -11.63
C PRO A 25 -4.44 8.32 -11.22
N ILE A 26 -5.33 8.37 -10.23
CA ILE A 26 -5.80 9.63 -9.63
C ILE A 26 -5.29 9.72 -8.20
N PRO A 27 -4.93 10.91 -7.69
CA PRO A 27 -4.55 11.07 -6.29
C PRO A 27 -5.64 10.54 -5.36
N ALA A 28 -5.26 9.68 -4.42
CA ALA A 28 -6.18 9.22 -3.38
C ALA A 28 -6.41 10.35 -2.37
N ASN A 29 -7.64 10.50 -1.91
CA ASN A 29 -7.95 11.46 -0.84
C ASN A 29 -7.44 10.91 0.50
N ILE A 30 -6.33 11.47 1.00
CA ILE A 30 -5.75 11.02 2.28
C ILE A 30 -6.61 11.37 3.50
N ASP A 31 -7.54 12.32 3.37
CA ASP A 31 -8.46 12.67 4.45
C ASP A 31 -9.71 11.76 4.45
N ASP A 32 -9.83 10.86 3.47
CA ASP A 32 -10.89 9.84 3.42
C ASP A 32 -10.63 8.76 4.50
N PRO A 33 -11.57 8.53 5.43
CA PRO A 33 -11.44 7.48 6.44
C PRO A 33 -11.16 6.10 5.84
N LEU A 34 -11.72 5.78 4.66
CA LEU A 34 -11.46 4.50 3.99
C LEU A 34 -10.00 4.35 3.58
N VAL A 35 -9.37 5.43 3.10
CA VAL A 35 -7.94 5.42 2.72
C VAL A 35 -7.06 5.23 3.96
N GLN A 36 -7.42 5.86 5.09
CA GLN A 36 -6.71 5.66 6.35
C GLN A 36 -6.88 4.23 6.89
N ASP A 37 -8.08 3.66 6.81
CA ASP A 37 -8.35 2.28 7.22
C ASP A 37 -7.59 1.26 6.37
N LEU A 38 -7.49 1.48 5.05
CA LEU A 38 -6.66 0.65 4.17
C LEU A 38 -5.17 0.71 4.54
N GLY A 39 -4.67 1.90 4.86
CA GLY A 39 -3.29 2.07 5.34
C GLY A 39 -3.05 1.35 6.68
N SER A 40 -4.00 1.45 7.61
CA SER A 40 -3.94 0.75 8.90
C SER A 40 -3.97 -0.76 8.73
N TRP A 41 -4.86 -1.27 7.88
CA TRP A 41 -4.96 -2.69 7.56
C TRP A 41 -3.67 -3.23 6.93
N ALA A 42 -3.06 -2.49 6.00
CA ALA A 42 -1.80 -2.87 5.38
C ALA A 42 -0.68 -3.03 6.41
N VAL A 43 -0.58 -2.13 7.39
CA VAL A 43 0.38 -2.25 8.49
C VAL A 43 0.10 -3.47 9.37
N ILE A 44 -1.18 -3.73 9.70
CA ILE A 44 -1.58 -4.89 10.51
C ILE A 44 -1.19 -6.20 9.80
N GLU A 45 -1.50 -6.35 8.52
CA GLU A 45 -1.14 -7.55 7.76
C GLU A 45 0.37 -7.73 7.63
N HIS A 46 1.10 -6.64 7.39
CA HIS A 46 2.56 -6.67 7.37
C HIS A 46 3.13 -7.15 8.70
N VAL A 47 2.66 -6.62 9.83
CA VAL A 47 3.14 -7.03 11.17
C VAL A 47 2.85 -8.51 11.44
N LYS A 48 1.70 -9.03 11.01
CA LYS A 48 1.40 -10.47 11.14
C LYS A 48 2.40 -11.34 10.38
N GLN A 49 2.89 -10.89 9.23
CA GLN A 49 3.78 -11.64 8.36
C GLN A 49 5.27 -11.46 8.73
N ALA A 50 5.70 -10.21 8.91
CA ALA A 50 7.09 -9.85 9.15
C ALA A 50 7.48 -9.87 10.64
N ASN A 51 6.50 -9.78 11.54
CA ASN A 51 6.70 -9.68 12.99
C ASN A 51 7.70 -8.58 13.39
N ASP A 52 7.74 -7.47 12.66
CA ASP A 52 8.70 -6.37 12.89
C ASP A 52 8.16 -5.31 13.87
N GLY A 53 6.86 -5.34 14.18
CA GLY A 53 6.24 -4.53 15.22
C GLY A 53 6.14 -3.04 14.88
N ILE A 54 6.14 -2.68 13.59
CA ILE A 54 5.82 -1.30 13.18
C ILE A 54 4.37 -0.95 13.55
N LYS A 55 4.08 0.35 13.75
CA LYS A 55 2.74 0.83 14.13
C LYS A 55 2.27 1.91 13.17
N PHE A 56 1.04 1.76 12.68
CA PHE A 56 0.42 2.75 11.81
C PHE A 56 0.35 4.12 12.49
N ASN A 57 0.69 5.20 11.77
CA ASN A 57 0.44 6.58 12.19
C ASN A 57 -0.61 7.23 11.27
N LYS A 58 -0.33 7.33 9.96
CA LYS A 58 -1.28 7.86 8.96
C LYS A 58 -0.83 7.55 7.53
N VAL A 59 -1.76 7.54 6.59
CA VAL A 59 -1.44 7.70 5.17
C VAL A 59 -1.06 9.15 4.89
N VAL A 60 0.04 9.37 4.18
CA VAL A 60 0.57 10.72 3.86
C VAL A 60 0.47 11.08 2.38
N SER A 61 0.31 10.08 1.51
CA SER A 61 0.00 10.26 0.08
C SER A 61 -0.48 8.94 -0.50
N GLY A 62 -1.12 8.99 -1.66
CA GLY A 62 -1.39 7.77 -2.42
C GLY A 62 -2.02 8.07 -3.76
N VAL A 63 -2.10 7.06 -4.60
CA VAL A 63 -2.88 7.06 -5.84
C VAL A 63 -3.84 5.90 -5.85
N GLN A 64 -5.02 6.11 -6.41
CA GLN A 64 -6.00 5.07 -6.68
C GLN A 64 -6.18 4.89 -8.18
N THR A 65 -6.42 3.66 -8.59
CA THR A 65 -6.62 3.30 -10.00
C THR A 65 -7.84 2.38 -10.11
N PHE A 66 -8.70 2.60 -11.10
CA PHE A 66 -9.87 1.75 -11.35
C PHE A 66 -9.68 0.95 -12.65
N PRO A 67 -9.11 -0.27 -12.60
CA PRO A 67 -8.96 -1.12 -13.78
C PRO A 67 -10.26 -1.79 -14.27
N GLY A 68 -11.42 -1.46 -13.71
CA GLY A 68 -12.73 -1.99 -14.12
C GLY A 68 -13.30 -3.09 -13.22
N LEU A 69 -12.48 -3.71 -12.36
CA LEU A 69 -12.89 -4.80 -11.44
C LEU A 69 -12.72 -4.44 -9.96
N GLY A 70 -12.44 -3.18 -9.64
CA GLY A 70 -12.18 -2.72 -8.27
C GLY A 70 -11.28 -1.49 -8.26
N TYR A 71 -10.96 -1.00 -7.06
CA TYR A 71 -9.93 0.02 -6.86
C TYR A 71 -8.64 -0.65 -6.43
N ASN A 72 -7.55 -0.27 -7.08
CA ASN A 72 -6.20 -0.54 -6.62
C ASN A 72 -5.66 0.72 -5.95
N PHE A 73 -4.97 0.57 -4.82
CA PHE A 73 -4.35 1.67 -4.10
C PHE A 73 -2.84 1.48 -4.00
N ASP A 74 -2.10 2.55 -4.26
CA ASP A 74 -0.68 2.67 -3.97
C ASP A 74 -0.51 3.79 -2.93
N LEU A 75 -0.26 3.39 -1.69
CA LEU A 75 -0.28 4.27 -0.51
C LEU A 75 1.13 4.44 0.06
N ILE A 76 1.45 5.67 0.44
CA ILE A 76 2.62 5.97 1.29
C ILE A 76 2.12 6.20 2.71
N ILE A 77 2.61 5.38 3.63
CA ILE A 77 2.19 5.32 5.02
C ILE A 77 3.35 5.81 5.89
N ASP A 78 3.06 6.75 6.79
CA ASP A 78 3.90 7.03 7.93
C ASP A 78 3.59 6.03 9.05
N ALA A 79 4.62 5.33 9.52
CA ALA A 79 4.52 4.36 10.60
C ALA A 79 5.72 4.49 11.54
N LEU A 80 5.50 4.12 12.80
CA LEU A 80 6.50 4.13 13.84
C LEU A 80 7.18 2.77 13.92
N ASN A 81 8.51 2.73 13.97
CA ASN A 81 9.24 1.51 14.30
C ASN A 81 9.14 1.19 15.81
N ARG A 82 9.76 0.08 16.25
CA ARG A 82 9.76 -0.32 17.68
C ARG A 82 10.34 0.72 18.63
N ASP A 83 11.25 1.57 18.13
CA ASP A 83 11.86 2.67 18.91
C ASP A 83 10.99 3.93 18.91
N GLY A 84 9.80 3.90 18.32
CA GLY A 84 8.91 5.07 18.19
C GLY A 84 9.39 6.09 17.17
N LYS A 85 10.28 5.71 16.23
CA LYS A 85 10.76 6.60 15.17
C LYS A 85 9.90 6.45 13.92
N HIS A 86 9.58 7.58 13.30
CA HIS A 86 8.85 7.63 12.04
C HIS A 86 9.64 7.02 10.87
N GLY A 87 8.92 6.32 10.01
CA GLY A 87 9.39 5.76 8.75
C GLY A 87 8.27 5.81 7.70
N LYS A 88 8.66 5.96 6.43
CA LYS A 88 7.72 5.93 5.31
C LYS A 88 7.75 4.57 4.63
N TYR A 89 6.57 4.00 4.41
CA TYR A 89 6.36 2.68 3.85
C TYR A 89 5.41 2.76 2.67
N GLU A 90 5.61 1.90 1.67
CA GLU A 90 4.77 1.82 0.48
C GLU A 90 3.91 0.55 0.58
N ALA A 91 2.60 0.70 0.36
CA ALA A 91 1.64 -0.40 0.37
C ALA A 91 0.87 -0.40 -0.95
N LYS A 92 0.79 -1.57 -1.60
CA LYS A 92 0.08 -1.76 -2.85
C LYS A 92 -0.94 -2.89 -2.73
N ASN A 93 -2.07 -2.73 -3.41
CA ASN A 93 -3.15 -3.73 -3.49
C ASN A 93 -3.59 -3.94 -4.94
#